data_AF-A0A6I4NCV0-F1
#
_entry.id   AF-A0A6I4NCV0-F1
#
_cell.length_a   1.000
_cell.length_b   1.000
_cell.length_c   1.000
_cell.angle_alpha   90.00
_cell.angle_beta   90.00
_cell.angle_gamma   90.00
#
_symmetry.space_group_name_H-M   'P 1'
#
loop_
_entity.id
_entity.type
_entity.pdbx_description
1 polymer ?
#
loop_
_entity_poly.entity_id
_entity_poly.type
_entity_poly.pdbx_seq_one_letter_code
_entity_poly.pdbx_strand_id
1 'polypeptide(L)'
;MPAQDVPEGLAKVFAARTRAVGEHREWTGRPTSGGGRFRHQGRDYTAYQAAFLLRTGRQPVGTVRPVCEHAGCCDPGHVDDQAARQRDRAALAAVKGIEHRPPSCDHDQAVHGRHRENGKRYCNACNNPAAAADCEHGNPRCGALPVRLYPCGPRCDEHQPAHTRPYYSAA
;
A
#
# COMPACT_ATOMS: atom_id res chain seq x y z
N MET A 1 10.89 -24.13 13.27
CA MET A 1 10.49 -22.70 13.12
C MET A 1 9.14 -22.55 13.81
N PRO A 2 8.98 -21.74 14.86
CA PRO A 2 7.81 -21.82 15.72
C PRO A 2 6.56 -21.38 14.96
N ALA A 3 5.62 -22.31 14.81
CA ALA A 3 4.29 -22.10 14.27
C ALA A 3 3.37 -21.63 15.40
N GLN A 4 3.40 -20.34 15.76
CA GLN A 4 2.67 -19.86 16.93
C GLN A 4 2.28 -18.41 16.73
N ASP A 5 1.02 -18.16 16.35
CA ASP A 5 0.33 -16.88 16.58
C ASP A 5 -1.10 -16.85 15.99
N VAL A 6 -1.68 -17.99 15.59
CA VAL A 6 -3.12 -18.01 15.32
C VAL A 6 -3.83 -17.96 16.67
N PRO A 7 -4.55 -16.87 17.00
CA PRO A 7 -5.26 -16.78 18.26
C PRO A 7 -6.33 -17.87 18.30
N GLU A 8 -6.45 -18.53 19.45
CA GLU A 8 -7.43 -19.59 19.64
C GLU A 8 -8.85 -19.08 19.32
N GLY A 9 -9.63 -19.88 18.59
CA GLY A 9 -10.99 -19.51 18.19
C GLY A 9 -11.09 -18.45 17.07
N LEU A 10 -10.00 -17.88 16.55
CA LEU A 10 -10.05 -16.96 15.41
C LEU A 10 -10.72 -17.61 14.20
N ALA A 11 -10.41 -18.88 13.94
CA ALA A 11 -11.01 -19.66 12.85
C ALA A 11 -12.54 -19.73 12.96
N LYS A 12 -13.06 -19.96 14.19
CA LYS A 12 -14.50 -20.06 14.45
C LYS A 12 -15.20 -18.73 14.26
N VAL A 13 -14.61 -17.64 14.76
CA VAL A 13 -15.14 -16.28 14.61
C VAL A 13 -15.13 -15.83 13.15
N PHE A 14 -14.07 -16.16 12.41
CA PHE A 14 -13.96 -15.90 10.98
C PHE A 14 -15.00 -16.70 10.18
N ALA A 15 -15.14 -18.00 10.45
CA ALA A 15 -16.13 -18.85 9.79
C ALA A 15 -17.57 -18.37 10.03
N ALA A 16 -17.89 -17.92 11.25
CA ALA A 16 -19.22 -17.39 11.59
C ALA A 16 -19.58 -16.08 10.87
N ARG A 17 -18.57 -15.33 10.37
CA ARG A 17 -18.73 -14.03 9.71
C ARG A 17 -18.36 -14.06 8.23
N THR A 18 -18.28 -15.25 7.66
CA THR A 18 -18.01 -15.43 6.25
C THR A 18 -18.98 -16.39 5.60
N ARG A 19 -19.23 -16.19 4.32
CA ARG A 19 -20.08 -17.02 3.49
C ARG A 19 -19.28 -17.52 2.29
N ALA A 20 -19.34 -18.82 2.03
CA ALA A 20 -18.76 -19.39 0.82
C ALA A 20 -19.61 -19.01 -0.40
N VAL A 21 -18.95 -18.57 -1.45
CA VAL A 21 -19.53 -18.20 -2.75
C VAL A 21 -18.70 -18.91 -3.81
N GLY A 22 -19.04 -20.17 -4.09
CA GLY A 22 -18.21 -21.06 -4.91
C GLY A 22 -16.84 -21.33 -4.27
N GLU A 23 -15.78 -21.08 -5.03
CA GLU A 23 -14.39 -21.15 -4.55
C GLU A 23 -13.97 -19.89 -3.74
N HIS A 24 -14.81 -18.86 -3.75
CA HIS A 24 -14.54 -17.62 -3.02
C HIS A 24 -15.24 -17.59 -1.68
N ARG A 25 -14.81 -16.65 -0.84
CA ARG A 25 -15.42 -16.41 0.46
C ARG A 25 -15.63 -14.92 0.65
N GLU A 26 -16.85 -14.55 1.00
CA GLU A 26 -17.22 -13.16 1.25
C GLU A 26 -17.41 -12.91 2.73
N TRP A 27 -17.09 -11.70 3.16
CA TRP A 27 -17.37 -11.25 4.51
C TRP A 27 -18.85 -10.86 4.63
N THR A 28 -19.55 -11.39 5.63
CA THR A 28 -20.98 -11.13 5.85
C THR A 28 -21.25 -9.93 6.74
N GLY A 29 -20.23 -9.41 7.44
CA GLY A 29 -20.34 -8.21 8.25
C GLY A 29 -20.30 -6.93 7.41
N ARG A 30 -20.40 -5.76 8.08
CA ARG A 30 -20.37 -4.46 7.39
C ARG A 30 -19.04 -4.30 6.62
N PRO A 31 -19.09 -4.14 5.28
CA PRO A 31 -17.87 -4.04 4.49
C PRO A 31 -17.17 -2.70 4.79
N THR A 32 -15.87 -2.78 5.05
CA THR A 32 -14.96 -1.63 5.10
C THR A 32 -13.81 -1.88 4.14
N SER A 33 -12.95 -0.89 3.92
CA SER A 33 -11.64 -1.15 3.30
C SER A 33 -10.94 -2.29 4.05
N GLY A 34 -10.53 -3.33 3.32
CA GLY A 34 -9.94 -4.55 3.90
C GLY A 34 -10.90 -5.71 4.18
N GLY A 35 -12.12 -5.70 3.62
CA GLY A 35 -13.06 -6.81 3.73
C GLY A 35 -13.86 -6.83 5.04
N GLY A 36 -13.92 -5.70 5.76
CA GLY A 36 -14.57 -5.60 7.06
C GLY A 36 -13.61 -5.83 8.23
N ARG A 37 -13.90 -5.17 9.36
CA ARG A 37 -13.13 -5.24 10.61
C ARG A 37 -13.92 -5.95 11.70
N PHE A 38 -13.22 -6.66 12.57
CA PHE A 38 -13.80 -7.26 13.77
C PHE A 38 -12.75 -7.37 14.89
N ARG A 39 -13.23 -7.38 16.13
CA ARG A 39 -12.38 -7.57 17.31
C ARG A 39 -12.43 -9.03 17.77
N HIS A 40 -11.27 -9.61 18.09
CA HIS A 40 -11.12 -10.94 18.68
C HIS A 40 -10.03 -10.91 19.76
N GLN A 41 -10.34 -11.40 20.96
CA GLN A 41 -9.42 -11.40 22.12
C GLN A 41 -8.73 -10.04 22.36
N GLY A 42 -9.50 -8.96 22.28
CA GLY A 42 -8.99 -7.60 22.51
C GLY A 42 -8.21 -6.99 21.35
N ARG A 43 -7.87 -7.74 20.30
CA ARG A 43 -7.17 -7.28 19.09
C ARG A 43 -8.13 -7.06 17.93
N ASP A 44 -7.90 -6.02 17.15
CA ASP A 44 -8.66 -5.74 15.93
C ASP A 44 -8.01 -6.42 14.72
N TYR A 45 -8.84 -7.13 13.96
CA TYR A 45 -8.44 -7.83 12.73
C TYR A 45 -9.31 -7.36 11.57
N THR A 46 -8.72 -7.27 10.38
CA THR A 46 -9.52 -7.28 9.14
C THR A 46 -9.84 -8.71 8.71
N ALA A 47 -10.90 -8.90 7.92
CA ALA A 47 -11.23 -10.20 7.34
C ALA A 47 -10.04 -10.80 6.57
N TYR A 48 -9.33 -9.96 5.80
CA TYR A 48 -8.15 -10.41 5.05
C TYR A 48 -6.98 -10.80 5.97
N GLN A 49 -6.71 -10.03 7.03
CA GLN A 49 -5.66 -10.37 7.99
C GLN A 49 -5.96 -11.70 8.70
N ALA A 50 -7.20 -11.90 9.11
CA ALA A 50 -7.63 -13.14 9.74
C ALA A 50 -7.47 -14.33 8.78
N ALA A 51 -7.95 -14.22 7.54
CA ALA A 51 -7.79 -15.26 6.51
C ALA A 51 -6.31 -15.59 6.25
N PHE A 52 -5.46 -14.57 6.17
CA PHE A 52 -4.02 -14.72 5.99
C PHE A 52 -3.35 -15.45 7.16
N LEU A 53 -3.67 -15.05 8.40
CA LEU A 53 -3.20 -15.68 9.62
C LEU A 53 -3.62 -17.14 9.69
N LEU A 54 -4.87 -17.46 9.35
CA LEU A 54 -5.40 -18.81 9.36
C LEU A 54 -4.69 -19.74 8.38
N ARG A 55 -4.35 -19.26 7.18
CA ARG A 55 -3.59 -20.05 6.20
C ARG A 55 -2.13 -20.24 6.61
N THR A 56 -1.47 -19.15 7.01
CA THR A 56 0.00 -19.11 7.06
C THR A 56 0.58 -19.26 8.45
N GLY A 57 -0.22 -19.08 9.50
CA GLY A 57 0.23 -19.07 10.89
C GLY A 57 1.18 -17.92 11.24
N ARG A 58 1.38 -16.94 10.35
CA ARG A 58 2.29 -15.80 10.56
C ARG A 58 1.56 -14.46 10.51
N GLN A 59 2.09 -13.48 11.23
CA GLN A 59 1.60 -12.10 11.11
C GLN A 59 1.82 -11.54 9.69
N PRO A 60 0.84 -10.80 9.15
CA PRO A 60 0.96 -10.20 7.82
C PRO A 60 1.95 -9.04 7.83
N VAL A 61 2.77 -8.94 6.78
CA VAL A 61 3.65 -7.79 6.58
C VAL A 61 2.97 -6.80 5.62
N GLY A 62 2.63 -5.63 6.15
CA GLY A 62 1.91 -4.59 5.42
C GLY A 62 0.45 -4.96 5.11
N THR A 63 -0.09 -4.39 4.04
CA THR A 63 -1.52 -4.56 3.71
C THR A 63 -1.80 -5.90 3.03
N VAL A 64 -2.73 -6.67 3.61
CA VAL A 64 -3.27 -7.90 3.01
C VAL A 64 -4.37 -7.56 2.00
N ARG A 65 -4.33 -8.19 0.83
CA ARG A 65 -5.33 -8.02 -0.23
C ARG A 65 -5.63 -9.36 -0.92
N PRO A 66 -6.83 -9.51 -1.49
CA PRO A 66 -7.09 -10.62 -2.41
C PRO A 66 -6.14 -10.57 -3.61
N VAL A 67 -5.67 -11.74 -4.03
CA VAL A 67 -4.90 -11.95 -5.27
C VAL A 67 -5.75 -12.54 -6.38
N CYS A 68 -6.93 -13.06 -6.07
CA CYS A 68 -7.93 -13.46 -7.06
C CYS A 68 -8.67 -12.26 -7.66
N GLU A 69 -9.38 -12.49 -8.75
CA GLU A 69 -10.18 -11.47 -9.44
C GLU A 69 -11.49 -11.13 -8.70
N HIS A 70 -11.96 -11.99 -7.79
CA HIS A 70 -13.17 -11.75 -7.01
C HIS A 70 -12.97 -10.63 -5.99
N ALA A 71 -13.58 -9.48 -6.28
CA ALA A 71 -13.52 -8.31 -5.40
C ALA A 71 -14.13 -8.63 -4.03
N GLY A 72 -13.39 -8.34 -2.96
CA GLY A 72 -13.87 -8.63 -1.60
C GLY A 72 -13.63 -10.06 -1.12
N CYS A 73 -12.99 -10.92 -1.93
CA CYS A 73 -12.65 -12.26 -1.51
C CYS A 73 -11.74 -12.25 -0.28
N CYS A 74 -12.17 -12.94 0.76
CA CYS A 74 -11.42 -13.16 1.99
C CYS A 74 -11.09 -14.64 2.17
N ASP A 75 -11.12 -15.45 1.12
CA ASP A 75 -10.74 -16.85 1.25
C ASP A 75 -9.26 -16.98 1.65
N PRO A 76 -8.90 -17.81 2.65
CA PRO A 76 -7.51 -17.99 3.05
C PRO A 76 -6.57 -18.34 1.90
N GLY A 77 -7.03 -19.11 0.90
CA GLY A 77 -6.25 -19.46 -0.30
C GLY A 77 -6.02 -18.28 -1.25
N HIS A 78 -6.89 -17.26 -1.22
CA HIS A 78 -6.92 -16.17 -2.19
C HIS A 78 -6.42 -14.83 -1.66
N VAL A 79 -5.83 -14.76 -0.47
CA VAL A 79 -5.32 -13.51 0.11
C VAL A 79 -3.80 -13.54 0.31
N ASP A 80 -3.10 -12.46 -0.01
CA ASP A 80 -1.67 -12.33 0.29
C ASP A 80 -1.29 -10.98 0.88
N ASP A 81 -0.26 -10.99 1.72
CA ASP A 81 0.29 -9.79 2.32
C ASP A 81 1.14 -8.99 1.32
N GLN A 82 1.58 -7.81 1.73
CA GLN A 82 2.31 -6.93 0.83
C GLN A 82 3.67 -7.53 0.44
N ALA A 83 4.35 -8.20 1.38
CA ALA A 83 5.66 -8.80 1.10
C ALA A 83 5.57 -9.90 0.05
N ALA A 84 4.62 -10.83 0.16
CA ALA A 84 4.42 -11.89 -0.83
C ALA A 84 4.09 -11.32 -2.20
N ARG A 85 3.09 -10.44 -2.29
CA ARG A 85 2.71 -9.79 -3.56
C ARG A 85 3.86 -9.02 -4.21
N GLN A 86 4.78 -8.46 -3.43
CA GLN A 86 5.96 -7.76 -3.97
C GLN A 86 7.01 -8.72 -4.51
N ARG A 87 7.23 -9.88 -3.86
CA ARG A 87 8.09 -10.93 -4.39
C ARG A 87 7.53 -11.49 -5.70
N ASP A 88 6.24 -11.78 -5.76
CA ASP A 88 5.61 -12.36 -6.96
C ASP A 88 5.68 -11.40 -8.14
N ARG A 89 5.45 -10.10 -7.89
CA ARG A 89 5.61 -9.06 -8.92
C ARG A 89 7.05 -8.90 -9.39
N ALA A 90 8.03 -9.01 -8.49
CA ALA A 90 9.45 -8.97 -8.84
C ALA A 90 9.84 -10.19 -9.70
N ALA A 91 9.37 -11.39 -9.33
CA ALA A 91 9.57 -12.60 -10.10
C ALA A 91 8.93 -12.49 -11.49
N LEU A 92 7.70 -11.96 -11.57
CA LEU A 92 7.02 -11.72 -12.84
C LEU A 92 7.78 -10.72 -13.72
N ALA A 93 8.31 -9.64 -13.15
CA ALA A 93 9.11 -8.67 -13.88
C ALA A 93 10.40 -9.29 -14.43
N ALA A 94 11.06 -10.14 -13.65
CA ALA A 94 12.25 -10.88 -14.08
C ALA A 94 11.93 -11.86 -15.23
N VAL A 95 10.86 -12.64 -15.12
CA VAL A 95 10.41 -13.58 -16.17
C VAL A 95 10.02 -12.84 -17.45
N LYS A 96 9.38 -11.69 -17.34
CA LYS A 96 9.01 -10.84 -18.48
C LYS A 96 10.17 -10.06 -19.08
N GLY A 97 11.38 -10.14 -18.50
CA GLY A 97 12.55 -9.38 -18.95
C GLY A 97 12.35 -7.87 -18.88
N ILE A 98 11.55 -7.38 -17.93
CA ILE A 98 11.28 -5.94 -17.82
C ILE A 98 12.50 -5.27 -17.18
N GLU A 99 13.31 -4.63 -18.01
CA GLU A 99 14.41 -3.79 -17.51
C GLU A 99 13.87 -2.46 -17.01
N HIS A 100 14.31 -2.09 -15.80
CA HIS A 100 13.95 -0.82 -15.18
C HIS A 100 15.13 0.14 -15.25
N ARG A 101 14.86 1.36 -15.72
CA ARG A 101 15.81 2.46 -15.57
C ARG A 101 16.16 2.61 -14.08
N PRO A 102 17.43 2.88 -13.74
CA PRO A 102 17.82 3.21 -12.37
C PRO A 102 16.91 4.30 -11.79
N PRO A 103 16.48 4.16 -10.54
CA PRO A 103 15.62 5.15 -9.91
C PRO A 103 16.37 6.48 -9.80
N SER A 104 15.67 7.57 -10.08
CA SER A 104 16.23 8.93 -10.08
C SER A 104 16.22 9.57 -8.69
N CYS A 105 16.16 8.79 -7.62
CA CYS A 105 16.04 9.29 -6.26
C CYS A 105 17.03 8.62 -5.31
N ASP A 106 17.48 9.38 -4.32
CA ASP A 106 18.49 8.94 -3.34
C ASP A 106 17.93 8.04 -2.22
N HIS A 107 16.65 7.66 -2.30
CA HIS A 107 16.05 6.72 -1.35
C HIS A 107 16.61 5.31 -1.52
N ASP A 108 16.87 4.64 -0.40
CA ASP A 108 17.24 3.23 -0.40
C ASP A 108 16.17 2.36 -1.08
N GLN A 109 16.54 1.80 -2.22
CA GLN A 109 15.66 1.00 -3.07
C GLN A 109 15.47 -0.43 -2.58
N ALA A 110 16.31 -0.92 -1.68
CA ALA A 110 16.09 -2.19 -0.98
C ALA A 110 14.95 -2.04 0.02
N VAL A 111 14.85 -0.88 0.67
CA VAL A 111 13.79 -0.58 1.66
C VAL A 111 12.50 -0.11 0.98
N HIS A 112 12.61 0.87 0.08
CA HIS A 112 11.47 1.59 -0.48
C HIS A 112 11.08 1.15 -1.91
N GLY A 113 11.93 0.36 -2.57
CA GLY A 113 11.64 -0.16 -3.90
C GLY A 113 10.42 -1.09 -3.86
N ARG A 114 9.51 -0.89 -4.81
CA ARG A 114 8.30 -1.70 -5.00
C ARG A 114 8.03 -1.92 -6.49
N HIS A 115 7.31 -2.98 -6.81
CA HIS A 115 6.80 -3.27 -8.15
C HIS A 115 5.28 -3.05 -8.21
N ARG A 116 4.85 -2.38 -9.29
CA ARG A 116 3.44 -2.26 -9.67
C ARG A 116 2.94 -3.56 -10.30
N GLU A 117 1.64 -3.63 -10.58
CA GLU A 117 1.00 -4.80 -11.23
C GLU A 117 1.50 -5.03 -12.65
N ASN A 118 1.83 -3.95 -13.37
CA ASN A 118 2.46 -4.03 -14.68
C ASN A 118 3.96 -4.39 -14.63
N GLY A 119 4.49 -4.74 -13.45
CA GLY A 119 5.90 -5.04 -13.24
C GLY A 119 6.79 -3.81 -13.14
N LYS A 120 6.32 -2.58 -13.42
CA LYS A 120 7.16 -1.37 -13.34
C LYS A 120 7.62 -1.11 -11.90
N ARG A 121 8.93 -0.98 -11.70
CA ARG A 121 9.52 -0.58 -10.42
C ARG A 121 9.28 0.90 -10.13
N TYR A 122 9.03 1.22 -8.87
CA TYR A 122 8.93 2.59 -8.36
C TYR A 122 9.41 2.66 -6.91
N CYS A 123 9.81 3.85 -6.47
CA CYS A 123 10.11 4.13 -5.07
C CYS A 123 8.83 4.52 -4.33
N ASN A 124 8.48 3.78 -3.28
CA ASN A 124 7.28 4.06 -2.47
C ASN A 124 7.43 5.37 -1.67
N ALA A 125 8.64 5.72 -1.23
CA ALA A 125 8.90 6.98 -0.52
C ALA A 125 8.63 8.19 -1.44
N CYS A 126 9.08 8.14 -2.70
CA CYS A 126 8.77 9.19 -3.68
C CYS A 126 7.28 9.28 -4.01
N ASN A 127 6.61 8.13 -4.13
CA ASN A 127 5.20 8.09 -4.57
C ASN A 127 4.21 8.40 -3.44
N ASN A 128 4.64 8.30 -2.18
CA ASN A 128 3.83 8.67 -1.03
C ASN A 128 4.69 9.51 -0.07
N PRO A 129 4.91 10.81 -0.37
CA PRO A 129 5.80 11.68 0.41
C PRO A 129 5.26 12.03 1.81
N ALA A 130 4.23 11.33 2.30
CA ALA A 130 3.57 11.55 3.60
C ALA A 130 4.45 11.26 4.84
N ALA A 131 5.77 11.24 4.69
CA ALA A 131 6.76 11.15 5.77
C ALA A 131 7.91 12.16 5.62
N ALA A 132 7.84 13.10 4.67
CA ALA A 132 8.67 14.29 4.76
C ALA A 132 8.09 15.11 5.91
N ALA A 133 8.89 15.35 6.96
CA ALA A 133 8.53 16.27 8.03
C ALA A 133 7.89 17.52 7.41
N ASP A 134 6.72 17.87 7.90
CA ASP A 134 6.11 19.16 7.62
C ASP A 134 7.09 20.26 8.04
N CYS A 135 7.16 21.34 7.26
CA CYS A 135 7.63 22.58 7.85
C CYS A 135 6.62 23.02 8.91
N GLU A 136 7.00 23.99 9.75
CA GLU A 136 6.12 24.57 10.78
C GLU A 136 4.78 25.13 10.27
N HIS A 137 4.61 25.22 8.94
CA HIS A 137 3.40 25.65 8.26
C HIS A 137 2.59 24.52 7.59
N GLY A 138 2.89 23.25 7.87
CA GLY A 138 2.13 22.11 7.36
C GLY A 138 2.40 21.75 5.89
N ASN A 139 3.44 22.32 5.27
CA ASN A 139 3.87 21.95 3.92
C ASN A 139 4.95 20.85 3.98
N PRO A 140 5.00 19.90 3.04
CA PRO A 140 6.09 18.91 3.00
C PRO A 140 7.45 19.59 2.86
N ARG A 141 8.45 19.22 3.68
CA ARG A 141 9.85 19.63 3.47
C ARG A 141 10.36 19.04 2.16
N CYS A 142 10.45 19.87 1.12
CA CYS A 142 11.66 20.09 0.33
C CYS A 142 11.32 20.73 -1.02
N GLY A 143 12.13 21.70 -1.46
CA GLY A 143 13.07 21.64 -2.60
C GLY A 143 12.76 20.84 -3.88
N ALA A 144 11.55 20.30 -4.07
CA ALA A 144 11.19 19.54 -5.26
C ALA A 144 10.89 20.52 -6.41
N LEU A 145 11.93 20.81 -7.21
CA LEU A 145 11.76 21.40 -8.53
C LEU A 145 11.64 20.30 -9.60
N PRO A 146 10.81 20.50 -10.64
CA PRO A 146 9.97 21.68 -10.85
C PRO A 146 8.69 21.67 -9.99
N VAL A 147 8.42 22.82 -9.34
CA VAL A 147 7.18 23.13 -8.63
C VAL A 147 6.11 23.34 -9.70
N ARG A 148 5.29 22.32 -9.95
CA ARG A 148 4.12 22.45 -10.82
C ARG A 148 3.05 23.28 -10.09
N LEU A 149 2.52 24.31 -10.75
CA LEU A 149 1.29 24.95 -10.32
C LEU A 149 0.17 23.91 -10.36
N TYR A 150 -0.41 23.62 -9.19
CA TYR A 150 -1.60 22.79 -9.09
C TYR A 150 -2.80 23.65 -8.68
N PRO A 151 -3.98 23.43 -9.28
CA PRO A 151 -5.21 24.10 -8.88
C PRO A 151 -5.72 23.72 -7.47
N CYS A 152 -5.00 22.89 -6.69
CA CYS A 152 -5.48 22.24 -5.47
C CYS A 152 -4.81 22.65 -4.15
N GLY A 153 -4.11 23.78 -4.07
CA GLY A 153 -3.74 24.38 -2.77
C GLY A 153 -2.27 24.79 -2.59
N PRO A 154 -1.96 25.49 -1.48
CA PRO A 154 -0.86 26.48 -1.41
C PRO A 154 0.50 25.93 -0.96
N ARG A 155 1.58 26.71 -1.18
CA ARG A 155 2.96 26.55 -0.67
C ARG A 155 3.52 27.90 -0.17
N CYS A 156 4.55 27.89 0.70
CA CYS A 156 5.06 29.07 1.44
C CYS A 156 6.04 30.00 0.69
N ASP A 157 6.15 31.25 1.18
CA ASP A 157 6.90 32.37 0.59
C ASP A 157 8.42 32.23 0.58
N GLU A 158 9.04 31.52 1.54
CA GLU A 158 10.51 31.36 1.57
C GLU A 158 11.03 30.52 0.37
N HIS A 159 10.13 29.80 -0.32
CA HIS A 159 10.40 29.09 -1.57
C HIS A 159 9.92 29.85 -2.82
N GLN A 160 9.53 31.13 -2.66
CA GLN A 160 9.43 32.11 -3.74
C GLN A 160 10.36 33.31 -3.43
N PRO A 161 11.64 33.29 -3.86
CA PRO A 161 12.24 34.56 -4.23
C PRO A 161 11.49 35.03 -5.48
N ALA A 162 10.54 35.94 -5.28
CA ALA A 162 9.82 36.63 -6.34
C ALA A 162 10.82 37.40 -7.21
N HIS A 163 11.39 36.71 -8.20
CA HIS A 163 12.03 37.32 -9.36
C HIS A 163 11.37 36.78 -10.62
N THR A 164 10.05 36.96 -10.73
CA THR A 164 9.43 37.05 -12.04
C THR A 164 9.98 38.31 -12.71
N ARG A 165 10.92 38.12 -13.64
CA ARG A 165 11.33 39.15 -14.61
C ARG A 165 10.06 39.80 -15.18
N PRO A 166 10.01 41.14 -15.29
CA PRO A 166 8.83 41.82 -15.80
C PRO A 166 8.60 41.39 -17.26
N TYR A 167 7.37 40.97 -17.53
CA TYR A 167 6.85 40.73 -18.86
C TYR A 167 6.99 42.03 -19.67
N TYR A 168 7.70 41.97 -20.79
CA TYR A 168 7.73 43.05 -21.78
C TYR A 168 6.31 43.29 -22.29
N SER A 169 5.81 44.51 -22.15
CA SER A 169 4.72 45.02 -23.00
C SER A 169 5.35 45.55 -24.29
N ALA A 170 5.04 44.91 -25.42
CA ALA A 170 5.32 45.49 -26.74
C ALA A 170 4.45 46.75 -26.94
N ALA A 171 5.07 47.77 -27.53
CA ALA A 171 4.53 49.10 -27.81
C ALA A 171 3.39 49.09 -28.85
#